data_AF-A0A7D7A0D3-F1
#
_entry.id   AF-A0A7D7A0D3-F1
#
_cell.length_a   1.000
_cell.length_b   1.000
_cell.length_c   1.000
_cell.angle_alpha   90.00
_cell.angle_beta   90.00
_cell.angle_gamma   90.00
#
_symmetry.space_group_name_H-M   'P 1'
#
loop_
_entity.id
_entity.type
_entity.pdbx_description
1 polymer ?
#
loop_
_entity_poly.entity_id
_entity_poly.type
_entity_poly.pdbx_seq_one_letter_code
_entity_poly.pdbx_strand_id
1 'polypeptide(L)' 'MIKREISELRDELHSLINENADYNEILKTSVELDKLIAEFINNKEKNNDKDEL' A
#
# COMPACT_ATOMS: atom_id res chain seq x y z
N MET A 1 -9.01 -6.08 -5.57
CA MET A 1 -9.15 -4.61 -5.51
C MET A 1 -7.93 -3.99 -4.83
N ILE A 2 -7.66 -4.29 -3.56
CA ILE A 2 -6.49 -3.79 -2.79
C ILE A 2 -5.14 -3.91 -3.52
N LYS A 3 -4.83 -5.02 -4.20
CA LYS A 3 -3.59 -5.17 -4.99
C LYS A 3 -3.39 -4.10 -6.07
N ARG A 4 -4.50 -3.63 -6.67
CA ARG A 4 -4.47 -2.60 -7.72
C ARG A 4 -4.18 -1.24 -7.10
N GLU A 5 -4.86 -0.90 -6.01
CA GLU A 5 -4.63 0.34 -5.25
C GLU A 5 -3.19 0.43 -4.73
N ILE A 6 -2.62 -0.68 -4.22
CA ILE A 6 -1.20 -0.74 -3.83
C ILE A 6 -0.28 -0.44 -5.02
N SER A 7 -0.61 -0.93 -6.21
CA SER A 7 0.20 -0.70 -7.41
C SER A 7 0.11 0.75 -7.87
N GLU A 8 -1.09 1.33 -7.86
CA GLU A 8 -1.34 2.72 -8.23
C GLU A 8 -0.65 3.68 -7.25
N LEU A 9 -0.76 3.47 -5.93
CA LEU A 9 -0.07 4.30 -4.92
C LEU A 9 1.45 4.17 -4.98
N ARG A 10 1.97 2.98 -5.29
CA ARG A 10 3.42 2.79 -5.47
C ARG A 10 3.91 3.60 -6.67
N ASP A 11 3.19 3.56 -7.78
CA ASP A 11 3.58 4.28 -8.99
C ASP A 11 3.47 5.81 -8.78
N GLU A 12 2.48 6.25 -7.99
CA GLU A 12 2.35 7.65 -7.54
C GLU A 12 3.50 8.08 -6.63
N LEU A 13 3.87 7.28 -5.63
CA LEU A 13 5.02 7.54 -4.76
C LEU A 13 6.31 7.64 -5.56
N HIS A 14 6.52 6.74 -6.52
CA HIS A 14 7.66 6.79 -7.43
C HIS A 14 7.69 8.07 -8.27
N SER A 15 6.52 8.54 -8.73
CA SER A 15 6.43 9.78 -9.50
C SER A 15 6.75 11.00 -8.62
N LEU A 16 6.22 11.06 -7.40
CA LEU A 16 6.52 12.13 -6.44
C LEU A 16 8.02 12.22 -6.11
N ILE A 17 8.69 11.07 -5.95
CA ILE A 17 10.14 11.01 -5.72
C ILE A 17 10.90 11.50 -6.95
N ASN A 18 10.51 11.05 -8.15
CA ASN A 18 11.17 11.45 -9.41
C ASN A 18 11.01 12.94 -9.71
N GLU A 19 9.88 13.53 -9.33
CA GLU A 19 9.58 14.94 -9.55
C GLU A 19 10.18 15.87 -8.48
N ASN A 20 10.89 15.33 -7.47
CA ASN A 20 11.32 16.05 -6.28
C ASN A 20 10.16 16.81 -5.62
N ALA A 21 9.00 16.15 -5.51
CA ALA A 21 7.85 16.69 -4.80
C ALA A 21 8.18 16.96 -3.32
N ASP A 22 7.29 17.69 -2.64
CA ASP A 22 7.50 18.03 -1.24
C ASP A 22 7.64 16.76 -0.39
N TYR A 23 8.59 16.79 0.54
CA TYR A 23 8.83 15.64 1.41
C TYR A 23 7.59 15.20 2.18
N ASN A 24 6.70 16.14 2.56
CA ASN A 24 5.46 15.81 3.25
C ASN A 24 4.47 15.07 2.35
N GLU A 25 4.45 15.37 1.05
CA GLU A 25 3.64 14.64 0.07
C GLU A 25 4.16 13.22 -0.12
N ILE A 26 5.48 13.07 -0.29
CA ILE A 26 6.14 11.76 -0.37
C ILE A 26 5.86 10.94 0.91
N LEU A 27 6.01 11.56 2.08
CA LEU A 27 5.78 10.91 3.37
C LEU A 27 4.32 10.46 3.53
N LYS A 28 3.37 11.32 3.17
CA LYS A 28 1.95 11.00 3.24
C LYS A 28 1.61 9.80 2.36
N THR A 29 2.04 9.83 1.10
CA THR A 29 1.78 8.74 0.14
C THR A 29 2.47 7.44 0.57
N SER A 30 3.69 7.52 1.12
CA SER A 30 4.39 6.34 1.67
C SER A 30 3.63 5.70 2.84
N VAL A 31 3.13 6.50 3.78
CA VAL A 31 2.38 5.98 4.94
C VAL A 31 1.06 5.35 4.51
N GLU A 32 0.41 5.91 3.51
CA GLU A 32 -0.85 5.39 2.97
C GLU A 32 -0.64 4.05 2.23
N LEU A 33 0.45 3.93 1.47
CA LEU A 33 0.87 2.67 0.86
C LEU A 33 1.16 1.59 1.90
N ASP A 34 1.89 1.91 2.97
CA ASP A 34 2.20 0.96 4.05
C ASP A 34 0.93 0.43 4.74
N LYS A 35 -0.06 1.30 4.97
CA LYS A 35 -1.35 0.90 5.54
C LYS A 35 -2.09 -0.10 4.64
N LEU A 36 -2.13 0.16 3.33
CA LEU A 36 -2.77 -0.75 2.37
C LEU A 36 -2.06 -2.10 2.28
N ILE A 37 -0.73 -2.11 2.35
CA ILE A 37 0.06 -3.34 2.38
C ILE A 37 -0.23 -4.11 3.67
N ALA A 38 -0.26 -3.45 4.83
CA ALA A 38 -0.59 -4.08 6.10
C ALA A 38 -2.02 -4.66 6.10
N GLU A 39 -2.99 -3.93 5.55
CA GLU A 39 -4.36 -4.41 5.39
C GLU A 39 -4.43 -5.64 4.46
N PHE A 40 -3.68 -5.61 3.36
CA PHE A 40 -3.59 -6.75 2.44
C PHE A 40 -3.03 -8.00 3.13
N ILE A 41 -1.97 -7.84 3.91
CA ILE A 41 -1.34 -8.95 4.66
C ILE A 41 -2.32 -9.48 5.71
N ASN A 42 -2.90 -8.61 6.53
CA ASN A 42 -3.87 -9.01 7.56
C ASN A 42 -5.11 -9.71 6.98
N ASN A 43 -5.62 -9.24 5.84
CA ASN A 43 -6.75 -9.87 5.16
C ASN A 43 -6.36 -11.23 4.54
N LYS A 44 -5.09 -11.42 4.18
CA LYS A 44 -4.59 -12.70 3.68
C LYS A 44 -4.43 -13.72 4.82
N GLU A 45 -3.94 -13.29 5.98
CA GLU A 45 -3.83 -14.14 7.17
C GLU A 45 -5.21 -14.59 7.68
N LYS A 46 -6.19 -13.68 7.76
CA LYS A 46 -7.57 -14.00 8.18
C LYS A 46 -8.32 -14.98 7.27
N ASN A 47 -7.92 -15.11 6.01
CA ASN A 47 -8.54 -16.05 5.08
C ASN A 47 -7.90 -17.44 5.12
N ASN A 48 -6.66 -17.57 5.63
CA ASN A 48 -6.01 -18.87 5.78
C ASN A 48 -6.51 -19.64 7.01
N ASP A 49 -7.09 -18.98 8.01
CA ASP A 49 -7.66 -19.62 9.21
C ASP A 49 -9.04 -20.28 8.97
N LYS A 50 -9.64 -20.15 7.77
CA LYS A 50 -10.98 -20.70 7.47
C LYS A 50 -10.98 -22.02 6.68
N ASP A 51 -9.82 -22.50 6.23
CA ASP A 51 -9.70 -23.73 5.46
C ASP A 51 -9.24 -24.95 6.30
N GLU A 52 -9.07 -24.80 7.62
CA GLU A 52 -8.70 -25.90 8.55
C GLU A 52 -9.81 -26.29 9.56
N LEU A 53 -11.09 -26.23 9.17
CA LEU A 53 -12.21 -26.75 9.98
C LEU A 53 -13.03 -27.82 9.24
#